data_AF-A0A4R6QU50-F1
#
_entry.id   AF-A0A4R6QU50-F1
#
_cell.length_a   1.000
_cell.length_b   1.000
_cell.length_c   1.000
_cell.angle_alpha   90.00
_cell.angle_beta   90.00
_cell.angle_gamma   90.00
#
_symmetry.space_group_name_H-M   'P 1'
#
loop_
_entity.id
_entity.type
_entity.pdbx_description
1 polymer ?
#
loop_
_entity_poly.entity_id
_entity_poly.type
_entity_poly.pdbx_seq_one_letter_code
_entity_poly.pdbx_strand_id
1 'polypeptide(L)'
;MPRAEPDPTETVSTRSLQVAFHPELDAVMSNRGPHLMNNIYKNVEVGKYLVSPLSKLADNGQYLASVSIRSGRGSATHDRVLRFAQPFTCPDAAAAYATSQGLAWVDERRRALLN
;
A
#
# COMPACT_ATOMS: atom_id res chain seq x y z
N MET A 1 -35.53 32.57 -22.18
CA MET A 1 -34.16 33.11 -21.95
C MET A 1 -34.34 34.35 -21.07
N PRO A 2 -33.73 34.41 -19.86
CA PRO A 2 -32.29 34.28 -19.65
C PRO A 2 -31.83 33.27 -18.58
N ARG A 3 -30.67 32.68 -18.88
CA ARG A 3 -29.51 32.31 -18.04
C ARG A 3 -29.75 31.62 -16.68
N ALA A 4 -29.64 30.29 -16.70
CA ALA A 4 -29.35 29.50 -15.51
C ALA A 4 -28.00 29.92 -14.93
N GLU A 5 -28.00 30.30 -13.65
CA GLU A 5 -26.80 30.54 -12.85
C GLU A 5 -26.14 29.18 -12.54
N PRO A 6 -24.82 28.99 -12.75
CA PRO A 6 -24.15 27.79 -12.29
C PRO A 6 -23.94 27.85 -10.78
N ASP A 7 -24.47 26.84 -10.09
CA ASP A 7 -24.32 26.61 -8.64
C ASP A 7 -22.83 26.41 -8.27
N PRO A 8 -22.27 27.13 -7.27
CA PRO A 8 -20.87 27.00 -6.85
C PRO A 8 -20.66 25.88 -5.83
N THR A 9 -21.42 24.79 -5.89
CA THR A 9 -21.13 23.57 -5.13
C THR A 9 -20.45 22.57 -6.04
N GLU A 10 -19.23 22.90 -6.49
CA GLU A 10 -18.27 21.89 -6.93
C GLU A 10 -17.98 20.99 -5.73
N THR A 11 -18.84 20.00 -5.56
CA THR A 11 -18.57 18.83 -4.74
C THR A 11 -17.37 18.18 -5.38
N VAL A 12 -16.18 18.47 -4.84
CA VAL A 12 -14.95 17.73 -5.11
C VAL A 12 -15.26 16.28 -4.75
N SER A 13 -15.70 15.53 -5.76
CA SER A 13 -15.92 14.11 -5.69
C SER A 13 -14.55 13.49 -5.48
N THR A 14 -14.22 13.33 -4.20
CA THR A 14 -13.08 12.55 -3.74
C THR A 14 -13.40 11.12 -4.13
N ARG A 15 -13.15 10.78 -5.40
CA ARG A 15 -12.98 9.42 -5.83
C ARG A 15 -11.64 8.97 -5.28
N SER A 16 -11.65 8.65 -3.99
CA SER A 16 -10.72 7.69 -3.42
C SER A 16 -10.79 6.47 -4.34
N LEU A 17 -9.79 6.31 -5.19
CA LEU A 17 -9.48 5.05 -5.83
C LEU A 17 -9.07 4.11 -4.70
N GLN A 18 -10.09 3.58 -4.03
CA GLN A 18 -9.98 2.50 -3.09
C GLN A 18 -9.60 1.30 -3.95
N VAL A 19 -8.29 1.09 -4.13
CA VAL A 19 -7.81 -0.24 -4.53
C VAL A 19 -8.20 -1.13 -3.37
N ALA A 20 -9.29 -1.85 -3.57
CA ALA A 20 -9.81 -2.78 -2.60
C ALA A 20 -8.75 -3.88 -2.46
N PHE A 21 -7.89 -3.76 -1.45
CA PHE A 21 -7.29 -4.95 -0.86
C PHE A 21 -8.46 -5.65 -0.19
N HIS A 22 -8.97 -6.71 -0.81
CA HIS A 22 -9.86 -7.68 -0.18
C HIS A 22 -8.97 -8.72 0.50
N PRO A 23 -8.74 -8.66 1.83
CA PRO A 23 -8.11 -9.74 2.56
C PRO A 23 -9.18 -10.72 3.04
N GLU A 24 -9.85 -11.44 2.15
CA GLU A 24 -10.50 -12.70 2.54
C GLU A 24 -10.96 -13.46 1.29
N LEU A 25 -10.20 -14.49 0.93
CA LEU A 25 -10.70 -15.68 0.25
C LEU A 25 -9.95 -16.89 0.83
N ASP A 26 -10.67 -17.59 1.70
CA ASP A 26 -10.59 -19.03 1.99
C ASP A 26 -9.30 -19.59 2.61
N ALA A 27 -9.21 -19.43 3.94
CA ALA A 27 -8.54 -20.37 4.84
C ALA A 27 -9.30 -21.71 4.97
N VAL A 28 -9.94 -22.18 3.90
CA VAL A 28 -10.67 -23.44 3.84
C VAL A 28 -10.20 -24.22 2.61
N MET A 29 -9.55 -25.36 2.88
CA MET A 29 -9.14 -26.43 1.97
C MET A 29 -7.73 -26.38 1.33
N SER A 30 -6.80 -27.07 2.00
CA SER A 30 -6.07 -28.24 1.48
C SER A 30 -5.93 -28.42 -0.05
N ASN A 31 -4.67 -28.44 -0.48
CA ASN A 31 -4.09 -29.24 -1.58
C ASN A 31 -4.29 -28.79 -3.06
N ARG A 32 -3.19 -28.24 -3.65
CA ARG A 32 -2.86 -28.05 -5.09
C ARG A 32 -3.38 -26.78 -5.81
N GLY A 33 -2.51 -25.76 -5.89
CA GLY A 33 -2.55 -24.61 -6.80
C GLY A 33 -1.30 -23.72 -6.55
N PRO A 34 -0.74 -22.99 -7.52
CA PRO A 34 0.54 -22.29 -7.35
C PRO A 34 0.39 -21.25 -6.24
N HIS A 35 0.95 -21.57 -5.08
CA HIS A 35 0.78 -20.81 -3.86
C HIS A 35 1.42 -19.43 -4.07
N LEU A 36 0.58 -18.42 -4.25
CA LEU A 36 0.97 -17.02 -4.09
C LEU A 36 1.52 -16.90 -2.66
N MET A 37 2.83 -17.04 -2.50
CA MET A 37 3.56 -16.83 -1.24
C MET A 37 3.43 -15.35 -0.86
N ASN A 38 2.30 -15.00 -0.26
CA ASN A 38 2.09 -13.73 0.40
C ASN A 38 2.66 -13.88 1.82
N ASN A 39 3.99 -13.92 1.94
CA ASN A 39 4.65 -13.99 3.23
C ASN A 39 4.17 -12.80 4.08
N ILE A 40 3.61 -13.10 5.25
CA ILE A 40 3.07 -12.07 6.16
C ILE A 40 4.25 -11.48 6.93
N TYR A 41 4.70 -10.31 6.51
CA TYR A 41 5.73 -9.54 7.21
C TYR A 41 5.10 -8.66 8.28
N LYS A 42 5.80 -8.49 9.40
CA LYS A 42 5.32 -7.65 10.50
C LYS A 42 5.13 -6.21 10.00
N ASN A 43 3.94 -5.66 10.23
CA ASN A 43 3.68 -4.25 10.01
C ASN A 43 4.48 -3.42 11.02
N VAL A 44 4.88 -2.21 10.61
CA VAL A 44 5.62 -1.28 11.45
C VAL A 44 4.79 0.00 11.61
N GLU A 45 4.48 0.35 12.84
CA GLU A 45 3.76 1.58 13.18
C GLU A 45 4.73 2.72 13.47
N VAL A 46 4.54 3.85 12.79
CA VAL A 46 5.36 5.06 12.97
C VAL A 46 4.45 6.27 13.07
N GLY A 47 4.09 6.66 14.29
CA GLY A 47 3.16 7.76 14.53
C GLY A 47 1.79 7.50 13.88
N LYS A 48 1.39 8.31 12.90
CA LYS A 48 0.12 8.15 12.16
C LYS A 48 0.19 7.17 10.97
N TYR A 49 1.34 6.53 10.76
CA TYR A 49 1.61 5.69 9.60
C TYR A 49 1.67 4.22 10.01
N LEU A 50 0.99 3.35 9.25
CA LEU A 50 1.15 1.91 9.31
C LEU A 50 1.86 1.46 8.02
N VAL A 51 3.06 0.94 8.17
CA VAL A 51 3.89 0.41 7.08
C VAL A 51 3.71 -1.10 7.01
N SER A 52 3.25 -1.60 5.87
CA SER A 52 2.92 -3.00 5.64
C SER A 52 3.77 -3.52 4.49
N PRO A 53 4.89 -4.22 4.75
CA PRO A 53 5.75 -4.77 3.71
C PRO A 53 5.11 -6.00 3.05
N LEU A 54 5.31 -6.14 1.74
CA LEU A 54 4.85 -7.28 0.95
C LEU A 54 5.94 -7.74 -0.02
N SER A 55 6.01 -9.05 -0.23
CA SER A 55 6.80 -9.67 -1.29
C SER A 55 5.87 -10.40 -2.24
N LYS A 56 6.00 -10.18 -3.55
CA LYS A 56 5.25 -10.88 -4.59
C LYS A 56 6.19 -11.73 -5.44
N LEU A 57 5.86 -13.00 -5.66
CA LEU A 57 6.54 -13.83 -6.65
C LEU A 57 6.14 -13.38 -8.07
N ALA A 58 7.13 -13.16 -8.92
CA ALA A 58 6.99 -12.83 -10.33
C ALA A 58 7.12 -14.09 -11.20
N ASP A 59 6.68 -13.99 -12.46
CA ASP A 59 6.63 -15.12 -13.40
C ASP A 59 8.03 -15.71 -13.71
N ASN A 60 9.09 -14.94 -13.51
CA ASN A 60 10.47 -15.35 -13.70
C ASN A 60 11.09 -16.03 -12.45
N GLY A 61 10.28 -16.32 -11.42
CA GLY A 61 10.75 -16.96 -10.18
C GLY A 61 11.46 -16.02 -9.21
N GLN A 62 11.52 -14.72 -9.50
CA GLN A 62 12.08 -13.71 -8.60
C GLN A 62 10.97 -13.07 -7.76
N TYR A 63 11.35 -12.44 -6.65
CA TYR A 63 10.45 -11.71 -5.77
C TYR A 63 10.56 -10.21 -6.02
N LEU A 64 9.42 -9.54 -6.13
CA LEU A 64 9.31 -8.10 -6.19
C LEU A 64 8.81 -7.56 -4.85
N ALA A 65 9.45 -6.47 -4.42
CA ALA A 65 9.12 -5.78 -3.19
C ALA A 65 7.97 -4.78 -3.42
N SER A 66 7.06 -4.70 -2.47
CA SER A 66 6.10 -3.60 -2.38
C SER A 66 5.77 -3.28 -0.93
N VAL A 67 5.34 -2.06 -0.66
CA VAL A 67 4.94 -1.64 0.69
C VAL A 67 3.66 -0.81 0.60
N SER A 68 2.68 -1.16 1.43
CA SER A 68 1.50 -0.31 1.67
C SER A 68 1.77 0.56 2.89
N ILE A 69 1.50 1.85 2.75
CA ILE A 69 1.67 2.87 3.78
C ILE A 69 0.32 3.52 3.98
N ARG A 70 -0.37 3.08 5.02
CA ARG A 70 -1.61 3.70 5.45
C ARG A 70 -1.30 4.87 6.36
N SER A 71 -1.92 6.01 6.12
CA SER A 71 -1.78 7.22 6.93
C SER A 71 -3.14 7.77 7.31
N GLY A 72 -3.36 8.12 8.58
CA GLY A 72 -4.63 8.73 8.99
C GLY A 72 -4.80 8.85 10.49
N ARG A 73 -5.69 9.76 10.90
CA ARG A 73 -6.24 9.87 12.26
C ARG A 73 -7.66 10.41 12.12
N GLY A 74 -8.68 9.61 12.44
CA GLY A 74 -10.08 9.96 12.18
C GLY A 74 -10.54 9.65 10.74
N SER A 75 -11.41 10.48 10.17
CA SER A 75 -12.15 10.19 8.92
C SER A 75 -11.34 10.28 7.61
N ALA A 76 -10.10 10.77 7.65
CA ALA A 76 -9.23 10.86 6.47
C ALA A 76 -8.08 9.85 6.57
N THR A 77 -8.33 8.63 6.10
CA THR A 77 -7.30 7.60 5.94
C THR A 77 -6.91 7.50 4.47
N HIS A 78 -5.62 7.65 4.18
CA HIS A 78 -5.04 7.47 2.84
C HIS A 78 -4.11 6.27 2.82
N ASP A 79 -4.31 5.37 1.87
CA ASP A 79 -3.38 4.28 1.57
C ASP A 79 -2.47 4.69 0.41
N ARG A 80 -1.17 4.42 0.54
CA ARG A 80 -0.19 4.60 -0.53
C ARG A 80 0.55 3.29 -0.73
N VAL A 81 0.58 2.78 -1.95
CA VAL A 81 1.34 1.56 -2.28
C VAL A 81 2.55 1.93 -3.11
N LEU A 82 3.75 1.63 -2.60
CA LEU A 82 4.99 1.72 -3.36
C LEU A 82 5.33 0.34 -3.89
N ARG A 83 5.64 0.24 -5.19
CA ARG A 83 6.04 -0.99 -5.85
C ARG A 83 7.43 -0.80 -6.43
N PHE A 84 8.31 -1.75 -6.18
CA PHE A 84 9.70 -1.67 -6.60
C PHE A 84 9.97 -2.69 -7.71
N ALA A 85 10.69 -2.26 -8.74
CA ALA A 85 11.06 -3.10 -9.88
C ALA A 85 12.32 -3.93 -9.62
N GLN A 86 13.03 -3.70 -8.50
CA GLN A 86 14.21 -4.48 -8.15
C GLN A 86 13.81 -5.92 -7.83
N PRO A 87 14.36 -6.91 -8.56
CA PRO A 87 14.10 -8.30 -8.27
C PRO A 87 14.98 -8.81 -7.13
N PHE A 88 14.44 -9.75 -6.37
CA PHE A 88 15.11 -10.44 -5.28
C PHE A 88 15.02 -11.95 -5.50
N THR A 89 16.05 -12.67 -5.09
CA THR A 89 16.06 -14.14 -5.12
C THR A 89 15.39 -14.75 -3.88
N CYS A 90 15.18 -13.93 -2.83
CA CYS A 90 14.60 -14.35 -1.55
C CYS A 90 13.41 -13.43 -1.20
N PRO A 91 12.28 -13.99 -0.74
CA PRO A 91 11.11 -13.19 -0.37
C PRO A 91 11.40 -12.31 0.85
N ASP A 92 12.16 -12.81 1.82
CA ASP A 92 12.54 -12.06 3.03
C ASP A 92 13.39 -10.83 2.69
N ALA A 93 14.33 -10.97 1.74
CA ALA A 93 15.13 -9.85 1.24
C ALA A 93 14.26 -8.77 0.56
N ALA A 94 13.25 -9.18 -0.22
CA ALA A 94 12.30 -8.25 -0.83
C ALA A 94 11.50 -7.48 0.23
N ALA A 95 11.11 -8.14 1.32
CA ALA A 95 10.34 -7.52 2.38
C ALA A 95 11.17 -6.64 3.33
N ALA A 96 12.39 -7.05 3.65
CA ALA A 96 13.35 -6.20 4.36
C ALA A 96 13.60 -4.91 3.57
N TYR A 97 13.78 -5.03 2.26
CA TYR A 97 13.89 -3.88 1.36
C TYR A 97 12.62 -3.01 1.37
N ALA A 98 11.43 -3.62 1.20
CA ALA A 98 10.15 -2.91 1.27
C ALA A 98 9.98 -2.15 2.60
N THR A 99 10.39 -2.75 3.72
CA THR A 99 10.35 -2.14 5.05
C THR A 99 11.26 -0.92 5.12
N SER A 100 12.52 -1.07 4.71
CA SER A 100 13.50 0.02 4.70
C SER A 100 13.00 1.21 3.87
N GLN A 101 12.51 0.94 2.65
CA GLN A 101 12.00 1.98 1.77
C GLN A 101 10.72 2.63 2.29
N GLY A 102 9.83 1.85 2.92
CA GLY A 102 8.63 2.36 3.57
C GLY A 102 8.94 3.32 4.73
N LEU A 103 9.93 2.95 5.56
CA LEU A 103 10.38 3.80 6.68
C LEU A 103 11.06 5.08 6.19
N ALA A 104 11.91 4.99 5.16
CA ALA A 104 12.53 6.16 4.55
C ALA A 104 11.49 7.14 3.99
N TRP A 105 10.46 6.62 3.31
CA TRP A 105 9.35 7.44 2.81
C TRP A 105 8.59 8.13 3.94
N VAL A 106 8.33 7.44 5.05
CA VAL A 106 7.66 8.04 6.22
C VAL A 106 8.53 9.14 6.84
N ASP A 107 9.82 8.91 6.98
CA ASP A 107 10.76 9.90 7.55
C ASP A 107 10.79 11.18 6.71
N GLU A 108 10.92 11.06 5.39
CA GLU A 108 10.87 12.19 4.46
C GLU A 108 9.57 13.00 4.64
N ARG A 109 8.43 12.32 4.76
CA ARG A 109 7.11 12.96 4.93
C ARG A 109 6.95 13.64 6.27
N ARG A 110 7.57 13.11 7.32
CA ARG A 110 7.58 13.76 8.64
C ARG A 110 8.44 15.01 8.62
N ARG A 111 9.61 14.97 7.96
CA ARG A 111 10.48 16.14 7.80
C ARG A 111 9.83 17.25 6.99
N ALA A 112 9.15 16.92 5.90
CA ALA A 112 8.45 17.91 5.07
C ALA A 112 7.30 18.66 5.81
N LEU A 113 6.83 18.17 6.95
CA LEU A 113 5.81 18.85 7.78
C LEU A 113 6.41 19.76 8.86
N LEU A 114 7.74 19.72 9.05
CA LEU A 114 8.46 20.52 10.06
C LEU A 114 9.20 21.72 9.45
N ASN A 115 9.11 21.89 8.13
CA ASN A 115 9.69 22.98 7.33
C ASN A 115 8.59 23.90 6.81
#